data_AF-A0A258QHI1-F1
#
_entry.id   AF-A0A258QHI1-F1
#
_cell.length_a   1.000
_cell.length_b   1.000
_cell.length_c   1.000
_cell.angle_alpha   90.00
_cell.angle_beta   90.00
_cell.angle_gamma   90.00
#
_symmetry.space_group_name_H-M   'P 1'
#
loop_
_entity.id
_entity.type
_entity.pdbx_description
1 polymer ?
#
loop_
_entity_poly.entity_id
_entity_poly.type
_entity_poly.pdbx_seq_one_letter_code
_entity_poly.pdbx_strand_id
1 'polypeptide(L)'
;MHRAGGDFASPRSKRPARPHHRNRFICRTRGPAAQIQHPHPRCHALISNLNELAIGAPVVHETHGVGRFGGLMTLEMNNLEQEFLILHYAGDDKLYVPVSALELISRYTGGSEESAPLHKLGSGQWEKARRRAAEQVRDVAAELLDIHARRAAKKGQALPIPAEDYARFAHNFAFETTPDQQLAIDSVLADMARAQPMDRVVCGDVGFGKTEVAMRAAFVAVMNGKQVAVLVPTTLLAEQHLRNFRDRFAGWPVRIEGLSRMSNAKKTTEVLADIASGQVDIVIGTHKLLSDGLDFKDLGLVIIDEEQRFGVRHKEQLKRLRA
;
A
#
# COMPACT_ATOMS: atom_id res chain seq x y z
N MET A 1 -10.70 -1.52 -74.70
CA MET A 1 -9.81 -0.37 -74.45
C MET A 1 -8.66 -0.89 -73.59
N HIS A 2 -7.43 -1.03 -74.10
CA HIS A 2 -6.34 -0.02 -74.04
C HIS A 2 -5.96 0.41 -72.60
N ARG A 3 -4.68 0.47 -72.17
CA ARG A 3 -3.39 -0.11 -72.62
C ARG A 3 -2.29 0.36 -71.62
N ALA A 4 -1.28 -0.48 -71.30
CA ALA A 4 0.01 -0.12 -70.63
C ALA A 4 -0.07 0.58 -69.24
N GLY A 5 0.97 0.59 -68.38
CA GLY A 5 2.30 -0.02 -68.42
C GLY A 5 3.39 0.96 -67.95
N GLY A 6 4.37 0.54 -67.12
CA GLY A 6 5.50 1.40 -66.74
C GLY A 6 6.25 1.00 -65.45
N ASP A 7 7.19 0.07 -65.56
CA ASP A 7 8.35 0.01 -64.64
C ASP A 7 9.29 1.19 -64.89
N PHE A 8 10.00 1.67 -63.86
CA PHE A 8 11.31 2.30 -64.07
C PHE A 8 12.25 2.15 -62.86
N ALA A 9 13.52 1.85 -63.14
CA ALA A 9 14.55 1.56 -62.15
C ALA A 9 15.56 2.70 -61.93
N SER A 10 16.36 2.56 -60.87
CA SER A 10 17.44 3.46 -60.38
C SER A 10 18.46 3.93 -61.44
N PRO A 11 19.21 5.00 -61.15
CA PRO A 11 20.65 4.76 -60.95
C PRO A 11 21.36 5.50 -59.78
N ARG A 12 22.49 4.90 -59.40
CA ARG A 12 23.47 5.24 -58.36
C ARG A 12 24.23 6.57 -58.55
N SER A 13 24.69 7.19 -57.45
CA SER A 13 26.12 7.57 -57.21
C SER A 13 26.30 8.03 -55.74
N LYS A 14 27.49 8.05 -55.10
CA LYS A 14 28.77 7.30 -55.21
C LYS A 14 29.47 7.33 -53.82
N ARG A 15 30.25 6.28 -53.52
CA ARG A 15 31.15 6.09 -52.35
C ARG A 15 32.44 6.97 -52.47
N PRO A 16 33.36 7.10 -51.48
CA PRO A 16 33.88 6.11 -50.49
C PRO A 16 33.90 6.64 -49.02
N ALA A 17 34.56 6.08 -47.99
CA ALA A 17 35.65 5.08 -47.94
C ALA A 17 35.65 4.15 -46.67
N ARG A 18 36.84 3.89 -46.11
CA ARG A 18 37.30 2.97 -45.03
C ARG A 18 38.71 3.48 -44.58
N PRO A 19 39.40 3.01 -43.49
CA PRO A 19 39.50 1.61 -43.06
C PRO A 19 39.67 1.29 -41.55
N HIS A 20 39.84 -0.02 -41.29
CA HIS A 20 40.13 -0.67 -40.01
C HIS A 20 41.46 -0.27 -39.35
N HIS A 21 41.61 -0.53 -38.05
CA HIS A 21 42.78 -1.28 -37.51
C HIS A 21 42.44 -2.05 -36.22
N ARG A 22 42.95 -3.29 -36.10
CA ARG A 22 43.07 -4.06 -34.84
C ARG A 22 44.40 -3.70 -34.17
N ASN A 23 44.48 -3.61 -32.83
CA ASN A 23 45.40 -4.47 -32.04
C ASN A 23 45.42 -4.26 -30.51
N ARG A 24 45.70 -5.39 -29.83
CA ARG A 24 46.46 -5.60 -28.58
C ARG A 24 46.05 -4.93 -27.26
N PHE A 25 45.83 -5.82 -26.28
CA PHE A 25 46.07 -5.65 -24.85
C PHE A 25 47.35 -4.88 -24.50
N ILE A 26 47.26 -3.99 -23.51
CA ILE A 26 48.34 -3.75 -22.54
C ILE A 26 47.71 -3.68 -21.15
N CYS A 27 48.05 -4.63 -20.27
CA CYS A 27 47.84 -4.49 -18.83
C CYS A 27 48.91 -3.53 -18.28
N ARG A 28 48.51 -2.55 -17.48
CA ARG A 28 49.44 -1.72 -16.69
C ARG A 28 48.92 -1.57 -15.26
N THR A 29 49.57 -2.26 -14.35
CA THR A 29 49.46 -2.04 -12.90
C THR A 29 50.00 -0.65 -12.53
N ARG A 30 49.20 0.12 -11.81
CA ARG A 30 49.67 1.24 -10.96
C ARG A 30 48.97 1.12 -9.59
N GLY A 31 49.70 1.49 -8.54
CA GLY A 31 49.36 1.22 -7.15
C GLY A 31 48.15 2.02 -6.61
N PRO A 32 47.87 1.90 -5.31
CA PRO A 32 46.64 2.40 -4.71
C PRO A 32 46.58 3.93 -4.73
N ALA A 33 45.74 4.49 -5.60
CA ALA A 33 45.19 5.81 -5.37
C ALA A 33 44.22 5.70 -4.18
N ALA A 34 44.44 6.50 -3.14
CA ALA A 34 43.62 6.46 -1.94
C ALA A 34 42.15 6.72 -2.31
N GLN A 35 41.28 5.76 -2.01
CA GLN A 35 39.84 5.95 -2.13
C GLN A 35 39.41 6.98 -1.08
N ILE A 36 39.16 8.22 -1.53
CA ILE A 36 38.36 9.16 -0.76
C ILE A 36 36.99 8.51 -0.62
N GLN A 37 36.66 8.07 0.59
CA GLN A 37 35.37 7.45 0.88
C GLN A 37 34.28 8.52 0.67
N HIS A 38 33.52 8.39 -0.41
CA HIS A 38 32.31 9.16 -0.58
C HIS A 38 31.35 8.82 0.58
N PRO A 39 30.77 9.82 1.27
CA PRO A 39 29.82 9.55 2.35
C PRO A 39 28.60 8.79 1.82
N HIS A 40 28.00 7.97 2.70
CA HIS A 40 26.92 7.04 2.33
C HIS A 40 25.80 7.71 1.51
N PRO A 41 25.24 7.05 0.48
CA PRO A 41 24.18 7.62 -0.37
C PRO A 41 22.87 7.97 0.38
N ARG A 42 22.71 7.54 1.64
CA ARG A 42 21.60 7.95 2.51
C ARG A 42 21.71 9.42 2.96
N CYS A 43 22.92 9.94 3.22
CA CYS A 43 23.12 11.30 3.70
C CYS A 43 22.68 12.34 2.65
N HIS A 44 22.97 12.08 1.37
CA HIS A 44 22.62 12.99 0.29
C HIS A 44 21.10 13.14 0.11
N ALA A 45 20.32 12.07 0.31
CA ALA A 45 18.86 12.13 0.23
C ALA A 45 18.22 12.89 1.42
N LEU A 46 18.80 12.78 2.62
CA LEU A 46 18.41 13.58 3.79
C LEU A 46 18.70 15.07 3.56
N ILE A 47 19.89 15.42 3.05
CA ILE A 47 20.27 16.80 2.71
C ILE A 47 19.32 17.38 1.64
N SER A 48 18.98 16.62 0.60
CA SER A 48 18.01 17.05 -0.41
C SER A 48 16.63 17.38 0.17
N ASN A 49 16.12 16.59 1.13
CA ASN A 49 14.83 16.87 1.79
C ASN A 49 14.87 18.06 2.76
N LEU A 50 16.05 18.38 3.31
CA LEU A 50 16.23 19.52 4.22
C LEU A 50 16.48 20.84 3.47
N ASN A 51 17.07 20.79 2.27
CA ASN A 51 17.28 21.96 1.41
C ASN A 51 15.98 22.59 0.88
N GLU A 52 14.84 21.90 0.95
CA GLU A 52 13.52 22.42 0.61
C GLU A 52 12.79 23.09 1.80
N LEU A 53 13.39 23.13 3.00
CA LEU A 53 12.77 23.75 4.17
C LEU A 53 12.87 25.28 4.11
N ALA A 54 11.71 25.94 4.07
CA ALA A 54 11.62 27.38 4.26
C ALA A 54 12.00 27.78 5.70
N ILE A 55 12.62 28.96 5.88
CA ILE A 55 12.84 29.54 7.21
C ILE A 55 11.48 29.73 7.89
N GLY A 56 11.38 29.29 9.14
CA GLY A 56 10.13 29.22 9.90
C GLY A 56 9.36 27.89 9.75
N ALA A 57 9.81 26.94 8.92
CA ALA A 57 9.18 25.63 8.82
C ALA A 57 9.31 24.82 10.13
N PRO A 58 8.29 24.04 10.52
CA PRO A 58 8.34 23.21 11.72
C PRO A 58 9.18 21.94 11.50
N VAL A 59 10.12 21.72 12.41
CA VAL A 59 11.05 20.58 12.39
C VAL A 59 11.11 19.93 13.76
N VAL A 60 11.39 18.63 13.78
CA VAL A 60 11.48 17.81 14.98
C VAL A 60 12.93 17.40 15.17
N HIS A 61 13.53 17.78 16.29
CA HIS A 61 14.80 17.25 16.74
C HIS A 61 14.56 16.06 17.68
N GLU A 62 15.25 14.94 17.48
CA GLU A 62 15.00 13.69 18.21
C GLU A 62 15.04 13.84 19.75
N THR A 63 16.03 14.59 20.26
CA THR A 63 16.24 14.88 21.69
C THR A 63 15.45 16.08 22.25
N HIS A 64 15.16 17.10 21.43
CA HIS A 64 14.65 18.40 21.91
C HIS A 64 13.20 18.71 21.49
N GLY A 65 12.64 17.91 20.59
CA GLY A 65 11.26 18.03 20.13
C GLY A 65 11.08 19.07 19.03
N VAL A 66 9.82 19.49 18.87
CA VAL A 66 9.40 20.35 17.76
C VAL A 66 9.85 21.80 17.99
N GLY A 67 10.66 22.29 17.04
CA GLY A 67 11.16 23.66 16.92
C GLY A 67 10.76 24.29 15.58
N ARG A 68 11.36 25.42 15.22
CA ARG A 68 11.27 26.07 13.91
C ARG A 68 12.65 26.23 13.28
N PHE A 69 12.76 25.98 11.98
CA PHE A 69 14.02 26.13 11.25
C PHE A 69 14.39 27.61 11.10
N GLY A 70 15.60 27.98 11.55
CA GLY A 70 16.13 29.35 11.56
C GLY A 70 17.18 29.64 10.48
N GLY A 71 17.48 28.69 9.59
CA GLY A 71 18.54 28.81 8.58
C GLY A 71 19.83 28.08 8.95
N LEU A 72 20.81 28.20 8.06
CA LEU A 72 22.19 27.75 8.25
C LEU A 72 23.05 28.95 8.72
N MET A 73 24.01 28.69 9.61
CA MET A 73 24.99 29.67 10.07
C MET A 73 26.37 29.01 10.21
N THR A 74 27.38 29.64 9.63
CA THR A 74 28.78 29.26 9.83
C THR A 74 29.30 29.89 11.11
N LEU A 75 29.93 29.10 11.97
CA LEU A 75 30.59 29.54 13.20
C LEU A 75 32.06 29.12 13.12
N GLU A 76 32.98 30.03 13.44
CA GLU A 76 34.38 29.69 13.65
C GLU A 76 34.56 29.11 15.05
N MET A 77 34.99 27.85 15.12
CA MET A 77 35.37 27.19 16.37
C MET A 77 36.76 26.58 16.22
N ASN A 78 37.70 26.94 17.10
CA ASN A 78 39.08 26.44 17.09
C ASN A 78 39.83 26.65 15.76
N ASN A 79 39.69 27.84 15.13
CA ASN A 79 40.21 28.17 13.80
C ASN A 79 39.70 27.27 12.65
N LEU A 80 38.56 26.60 12.84
CA LEU A 80 37.84 25.88 11.79
C LEU A 80 36.45 26.47 11.62
N GLU A 81 36.09 26.83 10.39
CA GLU A 81 34.72 27.15 10.03
C GLU A 81 33.88 25.87 10.06
N GLN A 82 32.78 25.89 10.82
CA GLN A 82 31.82 24.79 10.89
C GLN A 82 30.40 25.31 10.64
N GLU A 83 29.64 24.59 9.83
CA GLU A 83 28.25 24.92 9.53
C GLU A 83 27.30 24.29 10.56
N PHE A 84 26.38 25.12 11.07
CA PHE A 84 25.33 24.73 12.01
C PHE A 84 23.95 25.09 11.45
N LEU A 85 22.99 24.21 11.69
CA LEU A 85 21.57 24.50 11.56
C LEU A 85 21.09 25.22 12.82
N ILE A 86 20.40 26.36 12.68
CA ILE A 86 19.76 27.06 13.78
C ILE A 86 18.32 26.55 13.91
N LEU A 87 17.91 26.14 15.11
CA LEU A 87 16.54 25.83 15.46
C LEU A 87 16.04 26.76 16.58
N HIS A 88 14.87 27.35 16.39
CA HIS A 88 14.19 28.18 17.38
C HIS A 88 13.16 27.37 18.17
N TYR A 89 13.09 27.62 19.48
CA TYR A 89 12.22 26.97 20.46
C TYR A 89 11.44 28.01 21.27
N ALA A 90 10.53 27.56 22.14
CA ALA A 90 9.62 28.44 22.86
C ALA A 90 10.34 29.29 23.93
N GLY A 91 10.11 30.60 23.91
CA GLY A 91 10.79 31.57 24.79
C GLY A 91 12.08 32.14 24.19
N ASP A 92 12.17 32.20 22.85
CA ASP A 92 13.32 32.67 22.06
C ASP A 92 14.62 31.86 22.25
N ASP A 93 14.52 30.68 22.88
CA ASP A 93 15.56 29.67 23.00
C ASP A 93 16.06 29.25 21.60
N LYS A 94 17.39 29.15 21.43
CA LYS A 94 18.05 28.71 20.18
C LYS A 94 18.90 27.46 20.42
N LEU A 95 18.82 26.52 19.49
CA LEU A 95 19.66 25.32 19.43
C LEU A 95 20.48 25.36 18.13
N TYR A 96 21.79 25.13 18.24
CA TYR A 96 22.71 25.01 17.11
C TYR A 96 23.05 23.54 16.91
N VAL A 97 22.71 22.98 15.75
CA VAL A 97 22.92 21.56 15.42
C VAL A 97 23.97 21.47 14.32
N PRO A 98 25.11 20.78 14.52
CA PRO A 98 26.11 20.61 13.45
C PRO A 98 25.50 19.95 12.21
N VAL A 99 25.96 20.35 11.01
CA VAL A 99 25.54 19.70 9.75
C VAL A 99 25.89 18.19 9.72
N SER A 100 26.87 17.75 10.50
CA SER A 100 27.17 16.32 10.69
C SER A 100 26.10 15.53 11.47
N ALA A 101 25.16 16.21 12.15
CA ALA A 101 24.12 15.61 12.98
C ALA A 101 22.69 15.79 12.41
N LEU A 102 22.56 16.15 11.12
CA LEU A 102 21.25 16.35 10.46
C LEU A 102 20.34 15.12 10.48
N GLU A 103 20.89 13.91 10.67
CA GLU A 103 20.09 12.68 10.85
C GLU A 103 19.18 12.70 12.09
N LEU A 104 19.47 13.54 13.08
CA LEU A 104 18.63 13.75 14.27
C LEU A 104 17.43 14.69 14.02
N ILE A 105 17.31 15.22 12.80
CA ILE A 105 16.30 16.22 12.42
C ILE A 105 15.36 15.62 11.37
N SER A 106 14.07 15.83 11.58
CA SER A 106 13.01 15.41 10.64
C SER A 106 12.00 16.53 10.44
N ARG A 107 11.38 16.61 9.25
CA ARG A 107 10.26 17.54 9.01
C ARG A 107 9.06 17.14 9.89
N TYR A 108 8.36 18.12 10.45
CA TYR A 108 7.12 17.87 11.16
C TYR A 108 5.97 17.55 10.19
N THR A 109 5.27 16.44 10.41
CA THR A 109 4.16 15.95 9.57
C THR A 109 2.85 15.74 10.35
N GLY A 110 2.80 16.14 11.62
CA GLY A 110 1.70 15.82 12.54
C GLY A 110 0.47 16.74 12.49
N GLY A 111 0.42 17.72 11.58
CA GLY A 111 -0.63 18.74 11.51
C GLY A 111 -0.29 19.86 10.53
N SER A 112 -1.05 20.96 10.55
CA SER A 112 -0.70 22.17 9.79
C SER A 112 0.56 22.84 10.37
N GLU A 113 1.32 23.53 9.54
CA GLU A 113 2.58 24.16 9.98
C GLU A 113 2.37 25.27 11.01
N GLU A 114 1.21 25.94 10.96
CA GLU A 114 0.74 26.93 11.93
C GLU A 114 0.38 26.33 13.29
N SER A 115 -0.19 25.12 13.32
CA SER A 115 -0.61 24.45 14.57
C SER A 115 0.48 23.57 15.21
N ALA A 116 1.62 23.41 14.53
CA ALA A 116 2.73 22.60 15.03
C ALA A 116 3.23 23.13 16.39
N PRO A 117 3.26 22.30 17.44
CA PRO A 117 3.63 22.74 18.79
C PRO A 117 5.06 23.26 18.82
N LEU A 118 5.34 24.19 19.74
CA LEU A 118 6.69 24.69 19.98
C LEU A 118 7.12 24.28 21.38
N HIS A 119 8.12 23.38 21.47
CA HIS A 119 8.60 22.89 22.76
C HIS A 119 9.56 23.89 23.40
N LYS A 120 9.73 23.81 24.73
CA LYS A 120 10.76 24.57 25.46
C LYS A 120 11.95 23.67 25.80
N LEU A 121 13.17 24.17 25.57
CA LEU A 121 14.40 23.44 25.89
C LEU A 121 14.50 23.17 27.41
N GLY A 122 15.06 22.01 27.78
CA GLY A 122 15.23 21.59 29.17
C GLY A 122 13.94 21.31 29.97
N SER A 123 12.75 21.52 29.41
CA SER A 123 11.46 21.40 30.14
C SER A 123 11.03 19.97 30.50
N GLY A 124 11.70 18.95 29.95
CA GLY A 124 11.33 17.53 30.08
C GLY A 124 9.97 17.15 29.48
N GLN A 125 9.23 18.09 28.87
CA GLN A 125 7.92 17.83 28.26
C GLN A 125 8.04 16.90 27.06
N TRP A 126 9.01 17.16 26.19
CA TRP A 126 9.29 16.30 25.03
C TRP A 126 9.69 14.88 25.45
N GLU A 127 10.56 14.73 26.44
CA GLU A 127 10.97 13.41 26.94
C GLU A 127 9.79 12.61 27.48
N LYS A 128 8.90 13.25 28.27
CA LYS A 128 7.66 12.63 28.76
C LYS A 128 6.70 12.27 27.61
N ALA A 129 6.59 13.10 26.58
CA ALA A 129 5.77 12.83 25.40
C ALA A 129 6.33 11.66 24.58
N ARG A 130 7.65 11.67 24.31
CA ARG A 130 8.38 10.60 23.62
C ARG A 130 8.26 9.27 24.36
N ARG A 131 8.39 9.26 25.69
CA ARG A 131 8.22 8.05 26.50
C ARG A 131 6.80 7.48 26.41
N ARG A 132 5.77 8.32 26.57
CA ARG A 132 4.37 7.90 26.41
C ARG A 132 4.06 7.37 25.01
N ALA A 133 4.61 8.01 23.98
CA ALA A 133 4.46 7.53 22.60
C ALA A 133 5.16 6.17 22.39
N ALA A 134 6.36 5.98 22.96
CA ALA A 134 7.07 4.71 22.91
C ALA A 134 6.35 3.58 23.69
N GLU A 135 5.75 3.89 24.84
CA GLU A 135 4.86 2.99 25.59
C GLU A 135 3.67 2.57 24.72
N GLN A 136 2.93 3.53 24.14
CA GLN A 136 1.78 3.24 23.26
C GLN A 136 2.15 2.43 22.01
N VAL A 137 3.27 2.75 21.36
CA VAL A 137 3.77 1.99 20.20
C VAL A 137 4.14 0.56 20.60
N ARG A 138 4.73 0.36 21.78
CA ARG A 138 5.05 -0.97 22.31
C ARG A 138 3.80 -1.79 22.61
N ASP A 139 2.77 -1.17 23.19
CA ASP A 139 1.50 -1.83 23.50
C ASP A 139 0.78 -2.27 22.21
N VAL A 140 0.70 -1.38 21.21
CA VAL A 140 0.12 -1.70 19.88
C VAL A 140 0.95 -2.79 19.17
N ALA A 141 2.28 -2.73 19.24
CA ALA A 141 3.13 -3.78 18.67
C ALA A 141 2.91 -5.13 19.35
N ALA A 142 2.73 -5.16 20.67
CA ALA A 142 2.42 -6.38 21.42
C ALA A 142 1.04 -6.95 21.05
N GLU A 143 0.01 -6.11 20.90
CA GLU A 143 -1.33 -6.52 20.43
C GLU A 143 -1.25 -7.14 19.02
N LEU A 144 -0.57 -6.48 18.07
CA LEU A 144 -0.42 -6.96 16.69
C LEU A 144 0.37 -8.27 16.60
N LEU A 145 1.39 -8.45 17.45
CA LEU A 145 2.16 -9.69 17.57
C LEU A 145 1.33 -10.84 18.14
N ASP A 146 0.54 -10.58 19.19
CA ASP A 146 -0.37 -11.58 19.78
C ASP A 146 -1.46 -12.02 18.77
N ILE A 147 -2.06 -11.08 18.03
CA ILE A 147 -3.00 -11.37 16.94
C ILE A 147 -2.34 -12.27 15.87
N HIS A 148 -1.11 -11.94 15.44
CA HIS A 148 -0.38 -12.76 14.47
C HIS A 148 -0.02 -14.15 15.00
N ALA A 149 0.42 -14.24 16.26
CA ALA A 149 0.76 -15.52 16.89
C ALA A 149 -0.47 -16.43 17.02
N ARG A 150 -1.61 -15.90 17.48
CA ARG A 150 -2.88 -16.64 17.54
C ARG A 150 -3.33 -17.12 16.16
N ARG A 151 -3.20 -16.28 15.13
CA ARG A 151 -3.53 -16.66 13.75
C ARG A 151 -2.60 -17.73 13.18
N ALA A 152 -1.30 -17.64 13.43
CA ALA A 152 -0.33 -18.64 13.00
C ALA A 152 -0.54 -20.01 13.68
N ALA A 153 -1.05 -20.01 14.91
CA ALA A 153 -1.46 -21.21 15.64
C ALA A 153 -2.83 -21.77 15.20
N LYS A 154 -3.74 -20.92 14.70
CA LYS A 154 -5.06 -21.33 14.22
C LYS A 154 -4.92 -22.07 12.88
N LYS A 155 -5.44 -23.29 12.81
CA LYS A 155 -5.60 -24.01 11.53
C LYS A 155 -6.70 -23.35 10.72
N GLY A 156 -6.34 -22.74 9.60
CA GLY A 156 -7.26 -22.33 8.54
C GLY A 156 -7.53 -23.46 7.55
N GLN A 157 -8.28 -23.15 6.50
CA GLN A 157 -8.51 -24.04 5.38
C GLN A 157 -7.80 -23.52 4.14
N ALA A 158 -6.95 -24.36 3.54
CA ALA A 158 -6.36 -24.07 2.24
C ALA A 158 -7.44 -24.18 1.15
N LEU A 159 -7.47 -23.20 0.26
CA LEU A 159 -8.34 -23.13 -0.91
C LEU A 159 -7.47 -23.32 -2.16
N PRO A 160 -7.30 -24.58 -2.66
CA PRO A 160 -6.50 -24.83 -3.86
C PRO A 160 -7.07 -24.09 -5.08
N ILE A 161 -6.19 -23.57 -5.92
CA ILE A 161 -6.57 -22.81 -7.11
C ILE A 161 -6.97 -23.80 -8.22
N PRO A 162 -8.22 -23.76 -8.73
CA PRO A 162 -8.64 -24.63 -9.85
C PRO A 162 -8.01 -24.09 -11.14
N ALA A 163 -6.83 -24.61 -11.51
CA ALA A 163 -5.96 -23.97 -12.51
C ALA A 163 -6.64 -23.67 -13.86
N GLU A 164 -7.41 -24.61 -14.42
CA GLU A 164 -8.10 -24.42 -15.70
C GLU A 164 -9.22 -23.38 -15.61
N ASP A 165 -10.09 -23.49 -14.61
CA ASP A 165 -11.23 -22.58 -14.45
C ASP A 165 -10.79 -21.17 -14.03
N TYR A 166 -9.75 -21.08 -13.17
CA TYR A 166 -9.11 -19.81 -12.84
C TYR A 166 -8.47 -19.17 -14.09
N ALA A 167 -7.79 -19.96 -14.94
CA ALA A 167 -7.26 -19.44 -16.19
C ALA A 167 -8.39 -18.92 -17.08
N ARG A 168 -9.49 -19.66 -17.28
CA ARG A 168 -10.67 -19.19 -18.04
C ARG A 168 -11.25 -17.91 -17.45
N PHE A 169 -11.39 -17.83 -16.12
CA PHE A 169 -11.88 -16.64 -15.43
C PHE A 169 -10.95 -15.44 -15.65
N ALA A 170 -9.63 -15.63 -15.57
CA ALA A 170 -8.63 -14.58 -15.78
C ALA A 170 -8.59 -14.09 -17.23
N HIS A 171 -8.71 -14.98 -18.23
CA HIS A 171 -8.76 -14.61 -19.65
C HIS A 171 -10.02 -13.82 -20.05
N ASN A 172 -11.10 -13.93 -19.27
CA ASN A 172 -12.31 -13.12 -19.47
C ASN A 172 -12.18 -11.68 -18.92
N PHE A 173 -11.01 -11.28 -18.39
CA PHE A 173 -10.74 -9.92 -17.98
C PHE A 173 -10.34 -9.07 -19.20
N ALA A 174 -11.09 -8.00 -19.49
CA ALA A 174 -10.93 -7.21 -20.71
C ALA A 174 -9.71 -6.27 -20.75
N PHE A 175 -8.85 -6.30 -19.72
CA PHE A 175 -7.70 -5.40 -19.57
C PHE A 175 -6.44 -6.20 -19.23
N GLU A 176 -5.28 -5.69 -19.60
CA GLU A 176 -4.00 -6.25 -19.17
C GLU A 176 -3.69 -5.83 -17.73
N THR A 177 -3.25 -6.75 -16.88
CA THR A 177 -2.88 -6.47 -15.49
C THR A 177 -1.50 -5.82 -15.41
N THR A 178 -1.36 -4.76 -14.62
CA THR A 178 -0.04 -4.18 -14.34
C THR A 178 0.84 -5.15 -13.52
N PRO A 179 2.18 -5.01 -13.53
CA PRO A 179 3.07 -5.86 -12.74
C PRO A 179 2.71 -5.87 -11.24
N ASP A 180 2.41 -4.70 -10.66
CA ASP A 180 2.02 -4.59 -9.25
C ASP A 180 0.66 -5.23 -8.96
N GLN A 181 -0.30 -5.10 -9.89
CA GLN A 181 -1.61 -5.74 -9.77
C GLN A 181 -1.48 -7.27 -9.84
N GLN A 182 -0.64 -7.78 -10.76
CA GLN A 182 -0.37 -9.22 -10.87
C GLN A 182 0.34 -9.75 -9.61
N LEU A 183 1.33 -9.02 -9.07
CA LEU A 183 1.96 -9.33 -7.79
C LEU A 183 0.95 -9.39 -6.63
N ALA A 184 -0.01 -8.47 -6.58
CA ALA A 184 -1.07 -8.48 -5.58
C ALA A 184 -2.00 -9.70 -5.73
N ILE A 185 -2.38 -10.05 -6.97
CA ILE A 185 -3.18 -11.24 -7.29
C ILE A 185 -2.46 -12.51 -6.85
N ASP A 186 -1.22 -12.70 -7.28
CA ASP A 186 -0.44 -13.90 -6.97
C ASP A 186 -0.19 -14.04 -5.47
N SER A 187 0.04 -12.91 -4.77
CA SER A 187 0.20 -12.90 -3.32
C SER A 187 -1.09 -13.28 -2.57
N VAL A 188 -2.26 -12.79 -3.01
CA VAL A 188 -3.56 -13.16 -2.43
C VAL A 188 -3.83 -14.64 -2.66
N LEU A 189 -3.63 -15.13 -3.89
CA LEU A 189 -3.89 -16.53 -4.23
C LEU A 189 -2.92 -17.51 -3.54
N ALA A 190 -1.65 -17.13 -3.39
CA ALA A 190 -0.68 -17.90 -2.64
C ALA A 190 -1.01 -17.97 -1.14
N ASP A 191 -1.59 -16.91 -0.55
CA ASP A 191 -2.07 -16.93 0.83
C ASP A 191 -3.34 -17.77 0.99
N MET A 192 -4.30 -17.67 0.06
CA MET A 192 -5.50 -18.51 0.05
C MET A 192 -5.20 -20.01 -0.07
N ALA A 193 -4.13 -20.39 -0.79
CA ALA A 193 -3.69 -21.76 -0.92
C ALA A 193 -2.98 -22.34 0.32
N ARG A 194 -2.74 -21.55 1.38
CA ARG A 194 -2.10 -21.99 2.63
C ARG A 194 -3.11 -22.43 3.67
N ALA A 195 -2.69 -23.31 4.57
CA ALA A 195 -3.49 -23.74 5.73
C ALA A 195 -3.53 -22.71 6.89
N GLN A 196 -2.97 -21.51 6.69
CA GLN A 196 -3.03 -20.40 7.64
C GLN A 196 -4.11 -19.41 7.18
N PRO A 197 -4.96 -18.88 8.07
CA PRO A 197 -5.95 -17.87 7.68
C PRO A 197 -5.28 -16.65 7.05
N MET A 198 -5.70 -16.26 5.85
CA MET A 198 -5.22 -15.04 5.19
C MET A 198 -5.70 -13.79 5.93
N ASP A 199 -4.80 -12.81 6.09
CA ASP A 199 -5.16 -11.45 6.48
C ASP A 199 -4.26 -10.46 5.74
N ARG A 200 -4.80 -9.88 4.67
CA ARG A 200 -4.03 -9.09 3.70
C ARG A 200 -4.78 -7.82 3.35
N VAL A 201 -4.07 -6.69 3.43
CA VAL A 201 -4.54 -5.39 2.92
C VAL A 201 -3.90 -5.17 1.54
N VAL A 202 -4.71 -4.81 0.55
CA VAL A 202 -4.25 -4.43 -0.80
C VAL A 202 -4.41 -2.92 -0.96
N CYS A 203 -3.30 -2.19 -0.87
CA CYS A 203 -3.26 -0.74 -1.08
C CYS A 203 -3.06 -0.40 -2.55
N GLY A 204 -3.65 0.71 -2.98
CA GLY A 204 -3.53 1.25 -4.34
C GLY A 204 -4.57 2.33 -4.58
N ASP A 205 -4.36 3.18 -5.58
CA ASP A 205 -5.25 4.32 -5.84
C ASP A 205 -6.60 3.92 -6.44
N VAL A 206 -7.50 4.89 -6.60
CA VAL A 206 -8.78 4.70 -7.26
C VAL A 206 -8.53 4.36 -8.74
N GLY A 207 -9.16 3.30 -9.25
CA GLY A 207 -8.99 2.83 -10.63
C GLY A 207 -7.88 1.79 -10.85
N PHE A 208 -7.01 1.53 -9.89
CA PHE A 208 -5.87 0.57 -10.00
C PHE A 208 -6.29 -0.91 -9.94
N GLY A 209 -7.52 -1.26 -10.35
CA GLY A 209 -7.94 -2.65 -10.49
C GLY A 209 -8.07 -3.48 -9.20
N LYS A 210 -8.09 -2.85 -8.01
CA LYS A 210 -8.29 -3.53 -6.71
C LYS A 210 -9.48 -4.49 -6.71
N THR A 211 -10.57 -4.11 -7.39
CA THR A 211 -11.78 -4.93 -7.54
C THR A 211 -11.53 -6.25 -8.29
N GLU A 212 -10.65 -6.28 -9.30
CA GLU A 212 -10.31 -7.53 -10.01
C GLU A 212 -9.51 -8.48 -9.11
N VAL A 213 -8.65 -7.95 -8.23
CA VAL A 213 -7.95 -8.75 -7.20
C VAL A 213 -8.98 -9.43 -6.28
N ALA A 214 -9.96 -8.67 -5.81
CA ALA A 214 -11.07 -9.17 -4.98
C ALA A 214 -11.96 -10.19 -5.74
N MET A 215 -12.27 -9.95 -7.01
CA MET A 215 -13.06 -10.87 -7.84
C MET A 215 -12.34 -12.19 -8.09
N ARG A 216 -11.03 -12.18 -8.34
CA ARG A 216 -10.21 -13.39 -8.51
C ARG A 216 -10.13 -14.20 -7.21
N ALA A 217 -10.01 -13.54 -6.06
CA ALA A 217 -10.07 -14.20 -4.75
C ALA A 217 -11.46 -14.82 -4.50
N ALA A 218 -12.54 -14.07 -4.74
CA ALA A 218 -13.91 -14.56 -4.60
C ALA A 218 -14.17 -15.77 -5.52
N PHE A 219 -13.68 -15.75 -6.75
CA PHE A 219 -13.78 -16.87 -7.67
C PHE A 219 -13.16 -18.15 -7.11
N VAL A 220 -11.91 -18.08 -6.62
CA VAL A 220 -11.23 -19.26 -6.05
C VAL A 220 -11.94 -19.78 -4.80
N ALA A 221 -12.51 -18.90 -3.96
CA ALA A 221 -13.31 -19.33 -2.81
C ALA A 221 -14.59 -20.08 -3.25
N VAL A 222 -15.36 -19.52 -4.18
CA VAL A 222 -16.62 -20.14 -4.65
C VAL A 222 -16.37 -21.47 -5.37
N MET A 223 -15.33 -21.58 -6.20
CA MET A 223 -14.98 -22.85 -6.85
C MET A 223 -14.53 -23.95 -5.86
N ASN A 224 -14.17 -23.58 -4.62
CA ASN A 224 -13.93 -24.50 -3.51
C ASN A 224 -15.18 -24.76 -2.64
N GLY A 225 -16.37 -24.37 -3.12
CA GLY A 225 -17.64 -24.55 -2.41
C GLY A 225 -17.83 -23.62 -1.21
N LYS A 226 -17.05 -22.53 -1.11
CA LYS A 226 -17.12 -21.57 0.01
C LYS A 226 -17.95 -20.34 -0.34
N GLN A 227 -18.71 -19.89 0.64
CA GLN A 227 -19.41 -18.62 0.56
C GLN A 227 -18.43 -17.44 0.76
N VAL A 228 -18.73 -16.33 0.11
CA VAL A 228 -17.94 -15.09 0.12
C VAL A 228 -18.80 -13.92 0.60
N ALA A 229 -18.30 -13.14 1.55
CA ALA A 229 -18.93 -11.91 1.99
C ALA A 229 -18.10 -10.69 1.52
N VAL A 230 -18.73 -9.77 0.79
CA VAL A 230 -18.12 -8.49 0.39
C VAL A 230 -18.78 -7.35 1.15
N LEU A 231 -18.03 -6.77 2.11
CA LEU A 231 -18.48 -5.65 2.93
C LEU A 231 -17.98 -4.33 2.36
N VAL A 232 -18.91 -3.39 2.21
CA VAL A 232 -18.66 -2.05 1.66
C VAL A 232 -19.32 -0.97 2.52
N PRO A 233 -18.79 0.27 2.58
CA PRO A 233 -19.26 1.25 3.56
C PRO A 233 -20.61 1.90 3.19
N THR A 234 -21.00 1.93 1.91
CA THR A 234 -22.20 2.63 1.43
C THR A 234 -23.09 1.76 0.54
N THR A 235 -24.38 2.08 0.47
CA THR A 235 -25.34 1.35 -0.38
C THR A 235 -25.02 1.52 -1.87
N LEU A 236 -24.55 2.70 -2.28
CA LEU A 236 -24.12 2.95 -3.67
C LEU A 236 -22.96 2.05 -4.09
N LEU A 237 -21.95 1.87 -3.23
CA LEU A 237 -20.86 0.92 -3.48
C LEU A 237 -21.37 -0.53 -3.50
N ALA A 238 -22.36 -0.88 -2.68
CA ALA A 238 -22.95 -2.22 -2.69
C ALA A 238 -23.64 -2.52 -4.03
N GLU A 239 -24.37 -1.55 -4.60
CA GLU A 239 -25.04 -1.67 -5.90
C GLU A 239 -24.06 -1.61 -7.08
N GLN A 240 -22.95 -0.88 -6.95
CA GLN A 240 -21.86 -0.89 -7.92
C GLN A 240 -21.15 -2.24 -7.94
N HIS A 241 -20.71 -2.74 -6.79
CA HIS A 241 -20.08 -4.06 -6.68
C HIS A 241 -21.04 -5.18 -7.10
N LEU A 242 -22.32 -5.12 -6.72
CA LEU A 242 -23.30 -6.13 -7.14
C LEU A 242 -23.45 -6.24 -8.66
N ARG A 243 -23.47 -5.12 -9.38
CA ARG A 243 -23.47 -5.11 -10.85
C ARG A 243 -22.15 -5.66 -11.39
N ASN A 244 -21.02 -5.07 -10.99
CA ASN A 244 -19.70 -5.47 -11.46
C ASN A 244 -19.41 -6.96 -11.26
N PHE A 245 -19.79 -7.53 -10.10
CA PHE A 245 -19.66 -8.97 -9.83
C PHE A 245 -20.61 -9.80 -10.69
N ARG A 246 -21.89 -9.43 -10.84
CA ARG A 246 -22.81 -10.16 -11.72
C ARG A 246 -22.36 -10.17 -13.17
N ASP A 247 -21.87 -9.04 -13.68
CA ASP A 247 -21.36 -8.92 -15.05
C ASP A 247 -20.06 -9.76 -15.22
N ARG A 248 -19.13 -9.68 -14.26
CA ARG A 248 -17.87 -10.44 -14.27
C ARG A 248 -18.06 -11.96 -14.18
N PHE A 249 -19.09 -12.40 -13.46
CA PHE A 249 -19.43 -13.81 -13.21
C PHE A 249 -20.55 -14.35 -14.13
N ALA A 250 -21.05 -13.57 -15.10
CA ALA A 250 -22.22 -13.95 -15.92
C ALA A 250 -22.09 -15.29 -16.68
N GLY A 251 -20.85 -15.72 -16.98
CA GLY A 251 -20.57 -17.02 -17.61
C GLY A 251 -20.41 -18.20 -16.63
N TRP A 252 -20.66 -18.00 -15.33
CA TRP A 252 -20.40 -18.98 -14.27
C TRP A 252 -21.67 -19.30 -13.46
N PRO A 253 -21.82 -20.55 -12.96
CA PRO A 253 -22.98 -20.95 -12.16
C PRO A 253 -22.84 -20.47 -10.71
N VAL A 254 -22.77 -19.14 -10.51
CA VAL A 254 -22.50 -18.49 -9.22
C VAL A 254 -23.64 -17.54 -8.86
N ARG A 255 -24.31 -17.78 -7.74
CA ARG A 255 -25.42 -16.96 -7.26
C ARG A 255 -24.89 -15.79 -6.41
N ILE A 256 -25.05 -14.58 -6.95
CA ILE A 256 -24.58 -13.34 -6.32
C ILE A 256 -25.78 -12.49 -5.88
N GLU A 257 -25.92 -12.20 -4.59
CA GLU A 257 -27.04 -11.42 -4.03
C GLU A 257 -26.62 -10.21 -3.19
N GLY A 258 -27.52 -9.22 -3.15
CA GLY A 258 -27.27 -7.91 -2.55
C GLY A 258 -28.09 -7.64 -1.29
N LEU A 259 -27.42 -7.36 -0.17
CA LEU A 259 -28.04 -6.96 1.09
C LEU A 259 -27.70 -5.50 1.44
N SER A 260 -28.61 -4.59 1.10
CA SER A 260 -28.51 -3.17 1.40
C SER A 260 -29.73 -2.67 2.20
N ARG A 261 -29.73 -1.37 2.55
CA ARG A 261 -30.90 -0.69 3.14
C ARG A 261 -32.06 -0.54 2.15
N MET A 262 -31.78 -0.60 0.85
CA MET A 262 -32.76 -0.45 -0.23
C MET A 262 -33.40 -1.79 -0.65
N SER A 263 -32.86 -2.93 -0.18
CA SER A 263 -33.48 -4.25 -0.38
C SER A 263 -34.83 -4.33 0.34
N ASN A 264 -35.89 -4.73 -0.37
CA ASN A 264 -37.22 -5.01 0.19
C ASN A 264 -37.12 -6.04 1.35
N ALA A 265 -37.94 -5.88 2.39
CA ALA A 265 -38.02 -6.79 3.53
C ALA A 265 -38.24 -8.26 3.10
N LYS A 266 -39.21 -8.53 2.20
CA LYS A 266 -39.48 -9.90 1.73
C LYS A 266 -38.24 -10.54 1.09
N LYS A 267 -37.59 -9.81 0.16
CA LYS A 267 -36.35 -10.27 -0.49
C LYS A 267 -35.20 -10.40 0.51
N THR A 268 -35.12 -9.54 1.52
CA THR A 268 -34.11 -9.65 2.57
C THR A 268 -34.25 -10.99 3.31
N THR A 269 -35.46 -11.35 3.75
CA THR A 269 -35.71 -12.61 4.46
C THR A 269 -35.40 -13.84 3.59
N GLU A 270 -35.77 -13.81 2.32
CA GLU A 270 -35.46 -14.85 1.33
C GLU A 270 -33.95 -15.02 1.14
N VAL A 271 -33.21 -13.92 0.89
CA VAL A 271 -31.76 -13.95 0.72
C VAL A 271 -31.04 -14.42 2.00
N LEU A 272 -31.54 -14.07 3.19
CA LEU A 272 -30.97 -14.58 4.46
C LEU A 272 -31.13 -16.10 4.60
N ALA A 273 -32.31 -16.64 4.28
CA ALA A 273 -32.54 -18.08 4.27
C ALA A 273 -31.69 -18.82 3.21
N ASP A 274 -31.49 -18.19 2.06
CA ASP A 274 -30.66 -18.74 0.98
C ASP A 274 -29.16 -18.67 1.30
N ILE A 275 -28.70 -17.68 2.07
CA ILE A 275 -27.33 -17.65 2.62
C ILE A 275 -27.14 -18.77 3.66
N ALA A 276 -28.08 -18.93 4.60
CA ALA A 276 -28.03 -19.95 5.64
C ALA A 276 -28.12 -21.40 5.10
N SER A 277 -28.84 -21.61 4.01
CA SER A 277 -28.90 -22.91 3.31
C SER A 277 -27.73 -23.15 2.34
N GLY A 278 -26.90 -22.13 2.10
CA GLY A 278 -25.75 -22.18 1.20
C GLY A 278 -26.10 -22.18 -0.29
N GLN A 279 -27.24 -21.59 -0.67
CA GLN A 279 -27.63 -21.36 -2.06
C GLN A 279 -27.05 -20.08 -2.65
N VAL A 280 -26.67 -19.11 -1.82
CA VAL A 280 -25.97 -17.88 -2.22
C VAL A 280 -24.47 -18.06 -2.01
N ASP A 281 -23.71 -17.99 -3.10
CA ASP A 281 -22.26 -18.14 -3.10
C ASP A 281 -21.55 -16.84 -2.71
N ILE A 282 -22.01 -15.70 -3.23
CA ILE A 282 -21.43 -14.38 -2.96
C ILE A 282 -22.53 -13.44 -2.46
N VAL A 283 -22.36 -12.91 -1.24
CA VAL A 283 -23.20 -11.83 -0.72
C VAL A 283 -22.43 -10.52 -0.68
N ILE A 284 -23.04 -9.46 -1.22
CA ILE A 284 -22.46 -8.12 -1.28
C ILE A 284 -23.37 -7.18 -0.48
N GLY A 285 -22.82 -6.43 0.47
CA GLY A 285 -23.64 -5.64 1.37
C GLY A 285 -22.89 -4.68 2.27
N THR A 286 -23.65 -3.86 2.99
CA THR A 286 -23.11 -2.89 3.94
C THR A 286 -22.91 -3.52 5.32
N HIS A 287 -22.80 -2.69 6.36
CA HIS A 287 -22.90 -3.11 7.77
C HIS A 287 -24.14 -3.97 8.11
N LYS A 288 -25.14 -4.07 7.23
CA LYS A 288 -26.25 -5.04 7.35
C LYS A 288 -25.75 -6.50 7.37
N LEU A 289 -24.55 -6.76 6.81
CA LEU A 289 -23.85 -8.05 6.91
C LEU A 289 -23.17 -8.30 8.28
N LEU A 290 -23.15 -7.30 9.16
CA LEU A 290 -22.65 -7.38 10.53
C LEU A 290 -23.80 -7.36 11.56
N SER A 291 -25.04 -7.46 11.10
CA SER A 291 -26.23 -7.56 11.96
C SER A 291 -26.34 -8.95 12.59
N ASP A 292 -26.83 -9.00 13.82
CA ASP A 292 -27.23 -10.26 14.45
C ASP A 292 -28.35 -10.93 13.61
N GLY A 293 -28.19 -12.21 13.26
CA GLY A 293 -29.11 -12.96 12.41
C GLY A 293 -28.68 -13.22 10.96
N LEU A 294 -27.40 -12.97 10.61
CA LEU A 294 -26.79 -13.47 9.37
C LEU A 294 -25.92 -14.70 9.67
N ASP A 295 -26.46 -15.89 9.44
CA ASP A 295 -25.71 -17.15 9.54
C ASP A 295 -25.31 -17.64 8.15
N PHE A 296 -24.02 -17.90 7.95
CA PHE A 296 -23.50 -18.56 6.76
C PHE A 296 -23.39 -20.07 7.00
N LYS A 297 -23.64 -20.87 5.96
CA LYS A 297 -23.40 -22.31 5.98
C LYS A 297 -21.91 -22.64 6.01
N ASP A 298 -21.13 -21.97 5.17
CA ASP A 298 -19.69 -22.22 5.02
C ASP A 298 -18.95 -20.99 4.44
N LEU A 299 -18.80 -19.95 5.27
CA LEU A 299 -18.06 -18.73 4.93
C LEU A 299 -16.55 -19.01 4.87
N GLY A 300 -15.96 -18.91 3.68
CA GLY A 300 -14.51 -19.13 3.47
C GLY A 300 -13.70 -17.88 3.15
N LEU A 301 -14.34 -16.78 2.73
CA LEU A 301 -13.65 -15.53 2.41
C LEU A 301 -14.48 -14.30 2.79
N VAL A 302 -13.83 -13.32 3.43
CA VAL A 302 -14.39 -11.99 3.70
C VAL A 302 -13.53 -10.96 2.99
N ILE A 303 -14.16 -10.13 2.16
CA ILE A 303 -13.55 -9.02 1.44
C ILE A 303 -14.11 -7.73 2.04
N ILE A 304 -13.25 -6.82 2.47
CA ILE A 304 -13.62 -5.53 3.05
C ILE A 304 -13.08 -4.45 2.12
N ASP A 305 -13.98 -3.72 1.46
CA ASP A 305 -13.59 -2.56 0.65
C ASP A 305 -13.66 -1.29 1.51
N GLU A 306 -12.68 -0.39 1.34
CA GLU A 306 -12.68 0.93 1.98
C GLU A 306 -12.81 0.88 3.54
N GLU A 307 -12.08 -0.04 4.21
CA GLU A 307 -12.15 -0.28 5.67
C GLU A 307 -12.01 1.00 6.52
N GLN A 308 -11.22 1.99 6.06
CA GLN A 308 -11.04 3.27 6.75
C GLN A 308 -12.34 4.08 6.88
N ARG A 309 -13.35 3.83 6.04
CA ARG A 309 -14.68 4.48 6.10
C ARG A 309 -15.64 3.82 7.09
N PHE A 310 -15.29 2.68 7.69
CA PHE A 310 -16.10 2.01 8.70
C PHE A 310 -15.88 2.61 10.10
N GLY A 311 -16.97 2.88 10.82
CA GLY A 311 -16.92 3.31 12.22
C GLY A 311 -16.41 2.22 13.17
N VAL A 312 -15.89 2.64 14.33
CA VAL A 312 -15.23 1.75 15.33
C VAL A 312 -16.06 0.51 15.67
N ARG A 313 -17.37 0.67 15.92
CA ARG A 313 -18.28 -0.46 16.24
C ARG A 313 -18.30 -1.55 15.15
N HIS A 314 -18.29 -1.16 13.87
CA HIS A 314 -18.27 -2.12 12.77
C HIS A 314 -16.90 -2.82 12.66
N LYS A 315 -15.79 -2.11 12.95
CA LYS A 315 -14.45 -2.71 12.98
C LYS A 315 -14.31 -3.77 14.08
N GLU A 316 -14.89 -3.53 15.26
CA GLU A 316 -14.94 -4.54 16.33
C GLU A 316 -15.79 -5.77 15.96
N GLN A 317 -16.87 -5.60 15.18
CA GLN A 317 -17.64 -6.73 14.64
C GLN A 317 -16.84 -7.49 13.56
N LEU A 318 -16.12 -6.77 12.68
CA LEU A 318 -15.22 -7.37 11.68
C LEU A 318 -14.06 -8.15 12.32
N LYS A 319 -13.51 -7.69 13.45
CA LYS A 319 -12.52 -8.45 14.24
C LYS A 319 -13.05 -9.81 14.68
N ARG A 320 -14.33 -9.92 15.06
CA ARG A 320 -14.96 -11.20 15.45
C ARG A 320 -15.10 -12.18 14.28
N LEU A 321 -15.34 -11.69 13.07
CA LEU A 321 -15.34 -12.52 11.85
C LEU A 321 -13.92 -12.96 11.41
N ARG A 322 -12.88 -12.27 11.88
CA ARG A 322 -11.45 -12.57 11.59
C ARG A 322 -10.77 -13.41 12.70
N ALA A 323 -11.44 -13.63 13.84
CA ALA A 323 -10.92 -14.30 15.03
C ALA A 323 -11.09 -15.83 14.97
#